data_AF-A0A0F0LUI9-F1
#
_entry.id   AF-A0A0F0LUI9-F1
#
_cell.length_a   1.000
_cell.length_b   1.000
_cell.length_c   1.000
_cell.angle_alpha   90.00
_cell.angle_beta   90.00
_cell.angle_gamma   90.00
#
_symmetry.space_group_name_H-M   'P 1'
#
loop_
_entity.id
_entity.type
_entity.pdbx_description
1 polymer ?
#
loop_
_entity_poly.entity_id
_entity_poly.type
_entity_poly.pdbx_seq_one_letter_code
_entity_poly.pdbx_strand_id
1 'polypeptide(L)'
;MSELLGSARFAATAAQREAELAGLADGLRAPESADRLRAARRLSALARAELSWMMLPVRTHFLSAGTLRELAEALRTDDVALRDTLLIAIRNAYERYVTHPMWQQDPVAATGTDADADAWRAWMHPIAEGLITASAPTTRAEAAYLLALCEDPRAWDVYLDVVAKRSGLLGHLELAVLRCPDSRTVEVRTALLDLAARTAERHPRQAYTAESIRSALA
;
A
#
# COMPACT_ATOMS: atom_id res chain seq x y z
N MET A 1 -25.57 2.62 14.09
CA MET A 1 -24.34 3.38 13.75
C MET A 1 -24.27 4.71 14.52
N SER A 2 -25.31 5.55 14.49
CA SER A 2 -25.38 6.82 15.24
C SER A 2 -25.07 6.67 16.76
N GLU A 3 -25.60 5.64 17.43
CA GLU A 3 -25.33 5.39 18.86
C GLU A 3 -23.88 4.96 19.16
N LEU A 4 -23.21 4.28 18.24
CA LEU A 4 -21.83 3.85 18.41
C LEU A 4 -20.89 5.06 18.35
N LEU A 5 -21.04 5.89 17.33
CA LEU A 5 -20.21 7.08 17.11
C LEU A 5 -20.47 8.17 18.16
N GLY A 6 -21.68 8.24 18.70
CA GLY A 6 -22.03 9.11 19.83
C GLY A 6 -21.62 8.59 21.21
N SER A 7 -21.03 7.39 21.31
CA SER A 7 -20.72 6.77 22.60
C SER A 7 -19.43 7.33 23.23
N ALA A 8 -19.40 7.38 24.57
CA ALA A 8 -18.18 7.73 25.32
C ALA A 8 -17.00 6.79 25.02
N ARG A 9 -17.29 5.51 24.72
CA ARG A 9 -16.29 4.51 24.32
C ARG A 9 -15.63 4.89 22.99
N PHE A 10 -16.42 5.32 22.01
CA PHE A 10 -15.89 5.80 20.74
C PHE A 10 -15.04 7.04 20.95
N ALA A 11 -15.54 8.05 21.69
CA ALA A 11 -14.79 9.27 21.98
C ALA A 11 -13.42 9.00 22.63
N ALA A 12 -13.37 8.11 23.63
CA ALA A 12 -12.12 7.72 24.29
C ALA A 12 -11.16 7.02 23.32
N THR A 13 -11.67 6.12 22.46
CA THR A 13 -10.85 5.43 21.46
C THR A 13 -10.34 6.40 20.39
N ALA A 14 -11.18 7.35 19.98
CA ALA A 14 -10.82 8.36 18.99
C ALA A 14 -9.69 9.25 19.50
N ALA A 15 -9.82 9.78 20.72
CA ALA A 15 -8.78 10.58 21.36
C ALA A 15 -7.46 9.81 21.50
N GLN A 16 -7.51 8.52 21.86
CA GLN A 16 -6.31 7.67 21.91
C GLN A 16 -5.63 7.55 20.54
N ARG A 17 -6.41 7.35 19.47
CA ARG A 17 -5.87 7.23 18.11
C ARG A 17 -5.31 8.55 17.59
N GLU A 18 -5.97 9.67 17.85
CA GLU A 18 -5.48 11.00 17.48
C GLU A 18 -4.16 11.32 18.18
N ALA A 19 -4.05 11.05 19.49
CA ALA A 19 -2.80 11.23 20.23
C ALA A 19 -1.67 10.34 19.70
N GLU A 20 -1.98 9.09 19.37
CA GLU A 20 -1.02 8.17 18.74
C GLU A 20 -0.54 8.70 17.38
N LEU A 21 -1.45 9.13 16.51
CA LEU A 21 -1.13 9.63 15.18
C LEU A 21 -0.30 10.91 15.22
N ALA A 22 -0.57 11.81 16.18
CA ALA A 22 0.25 12.99 16.41
C ALA A 22 1.69 12.60 16.79
N GLY A 23 1.86 11.65 17.70
CA GLY A 23 3.18 11.14 18.08
C GLY A 23 3.91 10.44 16.92
N LEU A 24 3.19 9.80 16.01
CA LEU A 24 3.78 9.21 14.80
C LEU A 24 4.26 10.26 13.82
N ALA A 25 3.51 11.35 13.62
CA ALA A 25 3.93 12.46 12.77
C ALA A 25 5.25 13.07 13.27
N ASP A 26 5.39 13.27 14.59
CA ASP A 26 6.63 13.75 15.19
C ASP A 26 7.77 12.72 15.06
N GLY A 27 7.48 11.44 15.28
CA GLY A 27 8.44 10.36 15.12
C GLY A 27 8.97 10.21 13.69
N LEU A 28 8.15 10.46 12.67
CA LEU A 28 8.58 10.47 11.26
C LEU A 28 9.53 11.63 10.94
N ARG A 29 9.47 12.72 11.70
CA ARG A 29 10.36 13.89 11.59
C ARG A 29 11.57 13.81 12.53
N ALA A 30 11.69 12.74 13.32
CA ALA A 30 12.79 12.58 14.27
C ALA A 30 14.15 12.59 13.56
N PRO A 31 15.21 13.16 14.17
CA PRO A 31 16.55 13.20 13.56
C PRO A 31 17.17 11.80 13.42
N GLU A 32 16.83 10.87 14.31
CA GLU A 32 17.34 9.50 14.32
C GLU A 32 16.57 8.59 13.35
N SER A 33 17.30 7.87 12.49
CA SER A 33 16.69 6.91 11.53
C SER A 33 15.91 5.80 12.23
N ALA A 34 16.39 5.34 13.38
CA ALA A 34 15.74 4.27 14.15
C ALA A 34 14.35 4.70 14.66
N ASP A 35 14.19 5.96 15.07
CA ASP A 35 12.90 6.47 15.56
C ASP A 35 11.95 6.73 14.39
N ARG A 36 12.43 7.25 13.25
CA ARG A 36 11.64 7.32 12.01
C ARG A 36 11.13 5.95 11.57
N LEU A 37 12.00 4.94 11.57
CA LEU A 37 11.62 3.57 11.21
C LEU A 37 10.63 2.98 12.21
N ARG A 38 10.77 3.25 13.51
CA ARG A 38 9.80 2.83 14.53
C ARG A 38 8.43 3.45 14.28
N ALA A 39 8.39 4.75 14.00
CA ALA A 39 7.16 5.48 13.66
C ALA A 39 6.53 4.92 12.39
N ALA A 40 7.30 4.72 11.32
CA ALA A 40 6.81 4.14 10.07
C ALA A 40 6.24 2.72 10.26
N ARG A 41 6.91 1.86 11.03
CA ARG A 41 6.40 0.52 11.35
C ARG A 41 5.08 0.58 12.11
N ARG A 42 4.96 1.53 13.04
CA ARG A 42 3.73 1.70 13.81
C ARG A 42 2.60 2.26 12.94
N LEU A 43 2.90 3.20 12.05
CA LEU A 43 1.95 3.68 11.03
C LEU A 43 1.49 2.55 10.12
N SER A 44 2.42 1.72 9.63
CA SER A 44 2.11 0.52 8.83
C SER A 44 1.23 -0.47 9.59
N ALA A 45 1.46 -0.64 10.89
CA ALA A 45 0.62 -1.47 11.76
C ALA A 45 -0.81 -0.92 11.92
N LEU A 46 -0.98 0.41 11.97
CA LEU A 46 -2.29 1.05 11.94
C LEU A 46 -2.95 0.92 10.57
N ALA A 47 -2.19 1.11 9.49
CA ALA A 47 -2.66 0.98 8.12
C ALA A 47 -3.26 -0.40 7.85
N ARG A 48 -2.72 -1.47 8.45
CA ARG A 48 -3.18 -2.86 8.31
C ARG A 48 -4.13 -3.35 9.41
N ALA A 49 -4.45 -2.52 10.40
CA ALA A 49 -5.28 -2.92 11.54
C ALA A 49 -6.69 -3.31 11.09
N GLU A 50 -7.40 -4.09 11.91
CA GLU A 50 -8.76 -4.57 11.62
C GLU A 50 -9.70 -3.43 11.24
N LEU A 51 -10.52 -3.66 10.21
CA LEU A 51 -11.47 -2.67 9.71
C LEU A 51 -12.64 -2.55 10.68
N SER A 52 -12.86 -1.34 11.15
CA SER A 52 -13.93 -1.03 12.09
C SER A 52 -14.24 0.46 12.02
N TRP A 53 -15.49 0.82 12.36
CA TRP A 53 -15.88 2.22 12.59
C TRP A 53 -15.05 2.89 13.69
N MET A 54 -14.46 2.13 14.62
CA MET A 54 -13.53 2.65 15.63
C MET A 54 -12.21 3.17 15.03
N MET A 55 -11.95 2.89 13.75
CA MET A 55 -10.76 3.36 13.01
C MET A 55 -11.03 4.61 12.16
N LEU A 56 -12.20 5.25 12.33
CA LEU A 56 -12.51 6.50 11.65
C LEU A 56 -11.42 7.59 11.82
N PRO A 57 -10.81 7.81 12.99
CA PRO A 57 -9.72 8.78 13.13
C PRO A 57 -8.49 8.45 12.28
N VAL A 58 -8.18 7.16 12.11
CA VAL A 58 -7.08 6.70 11.25
C VAL A 58 -7.41 6.95 9.79
N ARG A 59 -8.66 6.70 9.36
CA ARG A 59 -9.15 7.08 8.03
C ARG A 59 -9.01 8.58 7.80
N THR A 60 -9.54 9.41 8.70
CA THR A 60 -9.45 10.87 8.61
C THR A 60 -8.01 11.36 8.50
N HIS A 61 -7.10 10.74 9.27
CA HIS A 61 -5.68 11.04 9.17
C HIS A 61 -5.11 10.75 7.77
N PHE A 62 -5.39 9.58 7.19
CA PHE A 62 -4.92 9.25 5.84
C PHE A 62 -5.55 10.13 4.75
N LEU A 63 -6.77 10.60 4.94
CA LEU A 63 -7.42 11.51 3.98
C LEU A 63 -6.96 12.98 4.10
N SER A 64 -6.20 13.32 5.15
CA SER A 64 -5.71 14.68 5.34
C SER A 64 -4.57 15.03 4.38
N ALA A 65 -4.68 16.16 3.69
CA ALA A 65 -3.60 16.72 2.86
C ALA A 65 -2.30 16.96 3.66
N GLY A 66 -2.41 17.23 4.97
CA GLY A 66 -1.25 17.35 5.86
C GLY A 66 -0.45 16.04 5.91
N THR A 67 -1.15 14.92 6.13
CA THR A 67 -0.55 13.58 6.18
C THR A 67 0.07 13.18 4.85
N LEU A 68 -0.62 13.41 3.73
CA LEU A 68 -0.07 13.07 2.40
C LEU A 68 1.24 13.82 2.12
N ARG A 69 1.31 15.09 2.52
CA ARG A 69 2.54 15.90 2.41
C ARG A 69 3.66 15.38 3.32
N GLU A 70 3.35 14.99 4.55
CA GLU A 70 4.32 14.42 5.48
C GLU A 70 4.88 13.07 5.00
N LEU A 71 4.01 12.19 4.47
CA LEU A 71 4.43 10.92 3.88
C LEU A 71 5.32 11.14 2.66
N ALA A 72 4.98 12.08 1.78
CA ALA A 72 5.79 12.42 0.63
C ALA A 72 7.18 12.92 1.03
N GLU A 73 7.30 13.71 2.11
CA GLU A 73 8.59 14.13 2.65
C GLU A 73 9.37 12.94 3.21
N ALA A 74 8.73 12.10 4.04
CA ALA A 74 9.38 10.95 4.67
C ALA A 74 9.90 9.91 3.64
N LEU A 75 9.24 9.79 2.49
CA LEU A 75 9.64 8.91 1.39
C LEU A 75 10.93 9.34 0.67
N ARG A 76 11.37 10.60 0.83
CA ARG A 76 12.66 11.09 0.27
C ARG A 76 13.88 10.59 1.02
N THR A 77 13.69 9.76 2.04
CA THR A 77 14.79 9.10 2.75
C THR A 77 15.64 8.23 1.82
N ASP A 78 16.93 8.07 2.12
CA ASP A 78 17.81 7.08 1.49
C ASP A 78 17.72 5.69 2.16
N ASP A 79 17.09 5.60 3.34
CA ASP A 79 16.92 4.35 4.07
C ASP A 79 15.85 3.47 3.39
N VAL A 80 16.31 2.38 2.77
CA VAL A 80 15.45 1.41 2.08
C VAL A 80 14.40 0.80 3.01
N ALA A 81 14.75 0.48 4.26
CA ALA A 81 13.81 -0.15 5.18
C ALA A 81 12.70 0.82 5.61
N LEU A 82 13.05 2.09 5.83
CA LEU A 82 12.07 3.13 6.10
C LEU A 82 11.16 3.35 4.89
N ARG A 83 11.74 3.50 3.69
CA ARG A 83 10.99 3.72 2.45
C ARG A 83 10.01 2.59 2.17
N ASP A 84 10.47 1.34 2.19
CA ASP A 84 9.64 0.17 1.92
C ASP A 84 8.50 0.06 2.97
N THR A 85 8.79 0.34 4.24
CA THR A 85 7.77 0.36 5.30
C THR A 85 6.67 1.41 5.03
N LEU A 86 7.06 2.59 4.55
CA LEU A 86 6.12 3.67 4.21
C LEU A 86 5.29 3.33 2.97
N LEU A 87 5.89 2.75 1.92
CA LEU A 87 5.15 2.29 0.73
C LEU A 87 4.11 1.23 1.09
N ILE A 88 4.46 0.28 1.96
CA ILE A 88 3.52 -0.71 2.50
C ILE A 88 2.40 -0.04 3.31
N ALA A 89 2.71 0.99 4.10
CA ALA A 89 1.69 1.74 4.85
C ALA A 89 0.72 2.45 3.90
N ILE A 90 1.23 3.13 2.86
CA ILE A 90 0.45 3.82 1.82
C ILE A 90 -0.48 2.84 1.12
N ARG A 91 0.06 1.71 0.67
CA ARG A 91 -0.71 0.64 0.03
C ARG A 91 -1.88 0.17 0.91
N ASN A 92 -1.59 -0.22 2.15
CA ASN A 92 -2.62 -0.72 3.06
C ASN A 92 -3.65 0.37 3.38
N ALA A 93 -3.22 1.63 3.53
CA ALA A 93 -4.12 2.73 3.76
C ALA A 93 -5.07 2.98 2.58
N TYR A 94 -4.56 2.94 1.35
CA TYR A 94 -5.39 3.03 0.15
C TYR A 94 -6.45 1.92 0.11
N GLU A 95 -6.03 0.65 0.24
CA GLU A 95 -6.94 -0.50 0.17
C GLU A 95 -7.98 -0.53 1.31
N ARG A 96 -7.60 -0.06 2.51
CA ARG A 96 -8.42 -0.24 3.72
C ARG A 96 -9.18 1.01 4.12
N TYR A 97 -8.59 2.19 4.00
CA TYR A 97 -9.17 3.45 4.50
C TYR A 97 -9.70 4.36 3.39
N VAL A 98 -9.31 4.12 2.14
CA VAL A 98 -9.76 4.93 0.99
C VAL A 98 -10.81 4.17 0.18
N THR A 99 -10.47 2.99 -0.34
CA THR A 99 -11.31 2.29 -1.32
C THR A 99 -12.21 1.20 -0.74
N HIS A 100 -12.07 0.86 0.54
CA HIS A 100 -12.81 -0.26 1.12
C HIS A 100 -14.34 0.00 1.15
N PRO A 101 -15.19 -0.95 0.69
CA PRO A 101 -16.64 -0.75 0.59
C PRO A 101 -17.35 -0.37 1.89
N MET A 102 -16.80 -0.72 3.05
CA MET A 102 -17.32 -0.32 4.36
C MET A 102 -17.56 1.20 4.47
N TRP A 103 -16.73 2.02 3.82
CA TRP A 103 -16.81 3.48 3.90
C TRP A 103 -17.85 4.10 2.97
N GLN A 104 -18.43 3.35 2.03
CA GLN A 104 -19.53 3.84 1.18
C GLN A 104 -20.80 4.16 1.99
N GLN A 105 -20.90 3.60 3.20
CA GLN A 105 -21.99 3.82 4.12
C GLN A 105 -21.62 4.82 5.23
N ASP A 106 -20.49 5.52 5.11
CA ASP A 106 -20.03 6.48 6.11
C ASP A 106 -21.03 7.63 6.24
N PRO A 107 -21.75 7.74 7.37
CA PRO A 107 -22.79 8.74 7.57
C PRO A 107 -22.21 10.15 7.78
N VAL A 108 -20.90 10.26 8.04
CA VAL A 108 -20.20 11.53 8.31
C VAL A 108 -19.61 12.11 7.03
N ALA A 109 -19.27 11.25 6.06
CA ALA A 109 -18.65 11.64 4.78
C ALA A 109 -19.59 11.36 3.60
N ALA A 110 -20.64 12.17 3.43
CA ALA A 110 -21.50 12.15 2.25
C ALA A 110 -20.81 12.66 0.96
N THR A 111 -19.49 12.55 0.85
CA THR A 111 -18.71 12.99 -0.32
C THR A 111 -17.59 11.99 -0.64
N GLY A 112 -17.85 11.16 -1.66
CA GLY A 112 -16.87 10.76 -2.67
C GLY A 112 -15.81 9.72 -2.31
N THR A 113 -16.17 8.45 -2.10
CA THR A 113 -15.19 7.35 -2.12
C THR A 113 -14.37 7.33 -3.40
N ASP A 114 -14.99 7.68 -4.53
CA ASP A 114 -14.34 7.64 -5.84
C ASP A 114 -13.42 8.85 -6.02
N ALA A 115 -13.84 10.04 -5.55
CA ALA A 115 -13.01 11.24 -5.58
C ALA A 115 -11.79 11.14 -4.65
N ASP A 116 -11.96 10.57 -3.45
CA ASP A 116 -10.85 10.28 -2.54
C ASP A 116 -9.88 9.27 -3.17
N ALA A 117 -10.40 8.23 -3.83
CA ALA A 117 -9.60 7.23 -4.53
C ALA A 117 -8.82 7.83 -5.71
N ASP A 118 -9.47 8.68 -6.52
CA ASP A 118 -8.82 9.42 -7.62
C ASP A 118 -7.72 10.35 -7.11
N ALA A 119 -7.99 11.12 -6.04
CA ALA A 119 -7.01 12.00 -5.44
C ALA A 119 -5.81 11.21 -4.89
N TRP A 120 -6.05 10.07 -4.27
CA TRP A 120 -4.99 9.17 -3.80
C TRP A 120 -4.18 8.59 -4.95
N ARG A 121 -4.82 8.11 -6.03
CA ARG A 121 -4.10 7.61 -7.21
C ARG A 121 -3.24 8.72 -7.82
N ALA A 122 -3.78 9.92 -8.01
CA ALA A 122 -3.06 11.06 -8.54
C ALA A 122 -1.85 11.47 -7.66
N TRP A 123 -1.96 11.32 -6.34
CA TRP A 123 -0.86 11.58 -5.41
C TRP A 123 0.19 10.45 -5.38
N MET A 124 -0.23 9.18 -5.37
CA MET A 124 0.66 8.02 -5.32
C MET A 124 1.45 7.82 -6.61
N HIS A 125 0.81 8.07 -7.76
CA HIS A 125 1.38 7.79 -9.09
C HIS A 125 2.78 8.40 -9.30
N PRO A 126 3.01 9.73 -9.14
CA PRO A 126 4.34 10.32 -9.36
C PRO A 126 5.39 9.83 -8.35
N ILE A 127 4.98 9.47 -7.13
CA ILE A 127 5.89 8.90 -6.11
C ILE A 127 6.36 7.52 -6.57
N ALA A 128 5.41 6.68 -6.98
CA ALA A 128 5.69 5.32 -7.44
C ALA A 128 6.53 5.34 -8.72
N GLU A 129 6.19 6.21 -9.68
CA GLU A 129 6.95 6.43 -10.91
C GLU A 129 8.41 6.82 -10.62
N GLY A 130 8.65 7.70 -9.65
CA GLY A 130 10.02 8.08 -9.25
C GLY A 130 10.83 6.93 -8.65
N LEU A 131 10.19 5.86 -8.16
CA LEU A 131 10.82 4.78 -7.41
C LEU A 131 10.96 3.46 -8.19
N ILE A 132 10.38 3.34 -9.39
CA ILE A 132 10.54 2.11 -10.21
C ILE A 132 11.97 1.87 -10.71
N THR A 133 12.83 2.90 -10.64
CA THR A 133 14.25 2.83 -10.99
C THR A 133 15.18 2.76 -9.77
N ALA A 134 14.63 2.66 -8.56
CA ALA A 134 15.40 2.58 -7.32
C ALA A 134 16.37 1.39 -7.34
N SER A 135 17.55 1.52 -6.72
CA SER A 135 18.55 0.44 -6.70
C SER A 135 18.07 -0.83 -5.98
N ALA A 136 17.21 -0.67 -4.97
CA ALA A 136 16.67 -1.76 -4.16
C ALA A 136 15.51 -2.47 -4.88
N PRO A 137 15.60 -3.79 -5.16
CA PRO A 137 14.52 -4.53 -5.82
C PRO A 137 13.20 -4.55 -5.02
N THR A 138 13.26 -4.51 -3.70
CA THR A 138 12.08 -4.45 -2.82
C THR A 138 11.33 -3.13 -2.98
N THR A 139 12.04 -1.99 -2.97
CA THR A 139 11.45 -0.68 -3.27
C THR A 139 10.80 -0.66 -4.65
N ARG A 140 11.46 -1.21 -5.67
CA ARG A 140 10.91 -1.28 -7.03
C ARG A 140 9.63 -2.13 -7.08
N ALA A 141 9.58 -3.24 -6.36
CA ALA A 141 8.39 -4.09 -6.29
C ALA A 141 7.21 -3.38 -5.60
N GLU A 142 7.44 -2.70 -4.47
CA GLU A 142 6.40 -1.92 -3.80
C GLU A 142 5.94 -0.73 -4.64
N ALA A 143 6.86 -0.03 -5.32
CA ALA A 143 6.52 1.03 -6.27
C ALA A 143 5.69 0.49 -7.45
N ALA A 144 6.05 -0.66 -8.00
CA ALA A 144 5.26 -1.33 -9.05
C ALA A 144 3.85 -1.69 -8.55
N TYR A 145 3.70 -2.11 -7.30
CA TYR A 145 2.38 -2.34 -6.71
C TYR A 145 1.53 -1.06 -6.74
N LEU A 146 2.08 0.07 -6.28
CA LEU A 146 1.37 1.35 -6.28
C LEU A 146 1.01 1.82 -7.70
N LEU A 147 1.91 1.63 -8.67
CA LEU A 147 1.60 1.90 -10.09
C LEU A 147 0.46 1.02 -10.62
N ALA A 148 0.46 -0.26 -10.28
CA ALA A 148 -0.63 -1.17 -10.66
C ALA A 148 -1.96 -0.77 -10.03
N LEU A 149 -1.99 -0.29 -8.79
CA LEU A 149 -3.18 0.31 -8.17
C LEU A 149 -3.66 1.57 -8.91
N CYS A 150 -2.75 2.29 -9.56
CA CYS A 150 -3.04 3.45 -10.39
C CYS A 150 -3.32 3.07 -11.86
N GLU A 151 -3.49 1.78 -12.17
CA GLU A 151 -3.77 1.25 -13.51
C GLU A 151 -2.65 1.52 -14.53
N ASP A 152 -1.43 1.81 -14.07
CA ASP A 152 -0.30 2.07 -14.95
C ASP A 152 0.34 0.74 -15.42
N PRO A 153 0.36 0.45 -16.73
CA PRO A 153 0.85 -0.83 -17.25
C PRO A 153 2.35 -1.04 -17.02
N ARG A 154 3.13 0.03 -16.81
CA ARG A 154 4.59 -0.06 -16.56
C ARG A 154 4.90 -0.84 -15.28
N ALA A 155 3.96 -0.94 -14.35
CA ALA A 155 4.08 -1.76 -13.16
C ALA A 155 4.50 -3.20 -13.47
N TRP A 156 3.91 -3.78 -14.51
CA TRP A 156 4.10 -5.19 -14.84
C TRP A 156 5.48 -5.47 -15.43
N ASP A 157 6.01 -4.53 -16.22
CA ASP A 157 7.39 -4.61 -16.73
C ASP A 157 8.42 -4.57 -15.60
N VAL A 158 8.15 -3.77 -14.55
CA VAL A 158 8.99 -3.73 -13.35
C VAL A 158 8.95 -5.07 -12.62
N TYR A 159 7.77 -5.70 -12.48
CA TYR A 159 7.68 -7.04 -11.90
C TYR A 159 8.41 -8.10 -12.73
N LEU A 160 8.28 -8.06 -14.06
CA LEU A 160 9.01 -8.95 -14.96
C LEU A 160 10.52 -8.85 -14.74
N ASP A 161 11.07 -7.63 -14.65
CA ASP A 161 12.50 -7.41 -14.41
C ASP A 161 12.94 -7.82 -13.01
N VAL A 162 12.20 -7.41 -11.99
CA VAL A 162 12.55 -7.61 -10.58
C VAL A 162 12.47 -9.08 -10.18
N VAL A 163 11.37 -9.77 -10.51
CA VAL A 163 11.15 -11.16 -10.12
C VAL A 163 12.09 -12.11 -10.88
N ALA A 164 12.40 -11.81 -12.16
CA ALA A 164 13.38 -12.58 -12.92
C ALA A 164 14.78 -12.59 -12.25
N LYS A 165 15.17 -11.48 -11.61
CA LYS A 165 16.44 -11.35 -10.89
C LYS A 165 16.37 -11.80 -9.43
N ARG A 166 15.19 -11.73 -8.81
CA ARG A 166 14.94 -12.00 -7.39
C ARG A 166 13.65 -12.79 -7.23
N SER A 167 13.73 -14.11 -7.41
CA SER A 167 12.59 -15.03 -7.28
C SER A 167 11.84 -14.97 -5.94
N GLY A 168 12.50 -14.52 -4.87
CA GLY A 168 11.86 -14.27 -3.57
C GLY A 168 10.77 -13.19 -3.58
N LEU A 169 10.70 -12.38 -4.64
CA LEU A 169 9.68 -11.33 -4.82
C LEU A 169 8.45 -11.83 -5.61
N LEU A 170 8.38 -13.12 -5.96
CA LEU A 170 7.21 -13.68 -6.64
C LEU A 170 5.91 -13.47 -5.85
N GLY A 171 5.97 -13.52 -4.51
CA GLY A 171 4.81 -13.23 -3.65
C GLY A 171 4.32 -11.78 -3.74
N HIS A 172 5.18 -10.81 -4.10
CA HIS A 172 4.74 -9.43 -4.33
C HIS A 172 3.98 -9.33 -5.66
N LEU A 173 4.46 -10.04 -6.70
CA LEU A 173 3.75 -10.14 -7.97
C LEU A 173 2.40 -10.85 -7.79
N GLU A 174 2.35 -11.98 -7.09
CA GLU A 174 1.09 -12.68 -6.78
C GLU A 174 0.07 -11.73 -6.17
N LEU A 175 0.50 -10.97 -5.16
CA LEU A 175 -0.35 -10.03 -4.46
C LEU A 175 -0.88 -8.93 -5.39
N ALA A 176 -0.05 -8.38 -6.28
CA ALA A 176 -0.47 -7.39 -7.26
C ALA A 176 -1.46 -7.99 -8.27
N VAL A 177 -1.20 -9.21 -8.76
CA VAL A 177 -2.06 -9.93 -9.70
C VAL A 177 -3.47 -10.14 -9.13
N LEU A 178 -3.56 -10.44 -7.83
CA LEU A 178 -4.82 -10.75 -7.14
C LEU A 178 -5.61 -9.50 -6.70
N ARG A 179 -4.97 -8.34 -6.58
CA ARG A 179 -5.56 -7.17 -5.89
C ARG A 179 -5.68 -5.93 -6.77
N CYS A 180 -4.78 -5.73 -7.72
CA CYS A 180 -4.79 -4.54 -8.55
C CYS A 180 -5.79 -4.69 -9.70
N PRO A 181 -6.37 -3.58 -10.19
CA PRO A 181 -7.16 -3.61 -11.42
C PRO A 181 -6.36 -4.19 -12.58
N ASP A 182 -7.07 -4.77 -13.55
CA ASP A 182 -6.41 -5.37 -14.69
C ASP A 182 -6.00 -4.30 -15.71
N SER A 183 -4.74 -3.87 -15.65
CA SER A 183 -4.09 -3.01 -16.64
C SER A 183 -3.13 -3.76 -17.56
N ARG A 184 -3.16 -5.10 -17.55
CA ARG A 184 -2.21 -5.95 -18.29
C ARG A 184 -2.65 -6.13 -19.73
N THR A 185 -1.69 -6.09 -20.66
CA THR A 185 -1.94 -6.60 -22.02
C THR A 185 -1.84 -8.12 -22.06
N VAL A 186 -2.30 -8.73 -23.15
CA VAL A 186 -2.22 -10.19 -23.37
C VAL A 186 -0.76 -10.67 -23.38
N GLU A 187 0.15 -9.88 -23.95
CA GLU A 187 1.58 -10.16 -24.02
C GLU A 187 2.19 -10.17 -22.62
N VAL A 188 1.88 -9.16 -21.82
CA VAL A 188 2.33 -9.06 -20.42
C VAL A 188 1.79 -10.22 -19.60
N ARG A 189 0.52 -10.56 -19.75
CA ARG A 189 -0.10 -11.72 -19.08
C ARG A 189 0.65 -13.01 -19.41
N THR A 190 0.97 -13.22 -20.68
CA THR A 190 1.74 -14.39 -21.15
C THR A 190 3.15 -14.41 -20.54
N ALA A 191 3.84 -13.26 -20.52
CA ALA A 191 5.16 -13.15 -19.93
C ALA A 191 5.18 -13.41 -18.41
N LEU A 192 4.14 -12.96 -17.68
CA LEU A 192 4.00 -13.21 -16.25
C LEU A 192 3.74 -14.70 -15.96
N LEU A 193 2.92 -15.37 -16.77
CA LEU A 193 2.69 -16.81 -16.68
C LEU A 193 3.98 -17.62 -16.89
N ASP A 194 4.74 -17.28 -17.94
CA ASP A 194 6.05 -17.90 -18.23
C ASP A 194 7.06 -17.63 -17.10
N LEU A 195 7.11 -16.41 -16.57
CA LEU A 195 7.96 -16.07 -15.44
C LEU A 195 7.60 -16.87 -14.18
N ALA A 196 6.31 -17.01 -13.86
CA ALA A 196 5.85 -17.80 -12.71
C ALA A 196 6.24 -19.28 -12.87
N ALA A 197 6.03 -19.87 -14.06
CA ALA A 197 6.39 -21.26 -14.36
C ALA A 197 7.90 -21.50 -14.19
N ARG A 198 8.75 -20.69 -14.85
CA ARG A 198 10.22 -20.81 -14.73
C ARG A 198 10.70 -20.61 -13.30
N THR A 199 10.05 -19.72 -12.54
CA THR A 199 10.39 -19.48 -11.14
C THR A 199 10.08 -20.71 -10.28
N ALA A 200 8.93 -21.36 -10.48
CA ALA A 200 8.56 -22.58 -9.79
C ALA A 200 9.47 -23.76 -10.13
N GLU A 201 9.84 -23.92 -11.40
CA GLU A 201 10.80 -24.95 -11.86
C GLU A 201 12.16 -24.78 -11.17
N ARG A 202 12.67 -23.54 -11.12
CA ARG A 202 13.96 -23.23 -10.48
C ARG A 202 13.90 -23.30 -8.96
N HIS A 203 12.76 -22.95 -8.37
CA HIS A 203 12.56 -22.85 -6.93
C HIS A 203 11.26 -23.55 -6.51
N PRO A 204 11.29 -24.86 -6.21
CA PRO A 204 10.09 -25.64 -5.91
C PRO A 204 9.24 -25.11 -4.75
N ARG A 205 9.85 -24.37 -3.80
CA ARG A 205 9.13 -23.70 -2.70
C ARG A 205 8.17 -22.59 -3.17
N GLN A 206 8.34 -22.10 -4.40
CA GLN A 206 7.48 -21.07 -5.02
C GLN A 206 6.34 -21.67 -5.85
N ALA A 207 6.23 -23.00 -5.95
CA ALA A 207 5.22 -23.65 -6.79
C ALA A 207 3.79 -23.25 -6.45
N TYR A 208 3.47 -23.11 -5.15
CA TYR A 208 2.14 -22.67 -4.71
C TYR A 208 1.82 -21.24 -5.16
N THR A 209 2.76 -20.30 -4.96
CA THR A 209 2.61 -18.90 -5.39
C THR A 209 2.49 -18.80 -6.92
N ALA A 210 3.29 -19.57 -7.66
CA ALA A 210 3.19 -19.61 -9.12
C ALA A 210 1.83 -20.16 -9.61
N GLU A 211 1.30 -21.18 -8.93
CA GLU A 211 0.00 -21.76 -9.24
C GLU A 211 -1.15 -20.77 -8.98
N SER A 212 -1.05 -20.00 -7.91
CA SER A 212 -1.97 -18.92 -7.58
C SER A 212 -1.99 -17.84 -8.68
N ILE A 213 -0.81 -17.41 -9.15
CA ILE A 213 -0.69 -16.48 -10.28
C ILE A 213 -1.31 -17.09 -11.54
N ARG A 214 -1.01 -18.36 -11.84
CA ARG A 214 -1.56 -19.06 -13.00
C ARG A 214 -3.08 -19.10 -12.96
N SER A 215 -3.67 -19.42 -11.81
CA SER A 215 -5.11 -19.49 -11.62
C SER A 215 -5.78 -18.11 -11.75
N ALA A 216 -5.15 -17.06 -11.23
CA ALA A 216 -5.66 -15.70 -11.32
C ALA A 216 -5.53 -15.09 -12.73
N LEU A 217 -4.59 -15.61 -13.53
CA LEU A 217 -4.35 -15.21 -14.92
C LEU A 217 -4.85 -16.25 -15.93
N ALA A 218 -5.76 -17.16 -15.57
CA ALA A 218 -6.43 -18.08 -16.51
C ALA A 218 -7.77 -17.49 -16.97
#